data_AF-A0A535RN13-F1
#
_entry.id   AF-A0A535RN13-F1
#
_cell.length_a   1.000
_cell.length_b   1.000
_cell.length_c   1.000
_cell.angle_alpha   90.00
_cell.angle_beta   90.00
_cell.angle_gamma   90.00
#
_symmetry.space_group_name_H-M   'P 1'
#
loop_
_entity.id
_entity.type
_entity.pdbx_description
1 polymer ?
#
loop_
_entity_poly.entity_id
_entity_poly.type
_entity_poly.pdbx_seq_one_letter_code
_entity_poly.pdbx_strand_id
1 'polypeptide(L)'
;MADRAEETGTNHVDERSREDAAETQGGEEQEGQAEERPINMSAGTVTPEAAFRPLTRMERRNLWITEYGEQDFALQMWTRLVEQQDLEIEMMLQMHGLLIFGVMVSTLRYAQFYIDLNEELHREHEPDTADALRDYYIALVPPRDAPEIGPEGLPTVSRYIHMRDVTIMSAGHKIKVPYWRGKIREVDAFVVGATAAE
;
A
#
# COMPACT_ATOMS: atom_id res chain seq x y z
N MET A 1 -41.14 -23.54 -38.28
CA MET A 1 -40.87 -23.86 -39.70
C MET A 1 -39.72 -22.97 -40.10
N ALA A 2 -38.49 -23.38 -40.36
CA ALA A 2 -37.75 -24.64 -40.50
C ALA A 2 -36.28 -24.28 -40.09
N ASP A 3 -35.26 -25.10 -39.91
CA ASP A 3 -35.03 -26.54 -39.94
C ASP A 3 -33.69 -26.78 -39.20
N ARG A 4 -33.44 -28.04 -38.86
CA ARG A 4 -32.40 -28.58 -37.97
C ARG A 4 -31.08 -28.86 -38.69
N ALA A 5 -29.94 -28.84 -37.97
CA ALA A 5 -28.84 -29.79 -38.14
C ALA A 5 -27.89 -29.83 -36.91
N GLU A 6 -27.76 -31.02 -36.32
CA GLU A 6 -26.78 -31.46 -35.31
C GLU A 6 -25.53 -32.04 -36.00
N GLU A 7 -24.40 -32.12 -35.29
CA GLU A 7 -23.40 -33.23 -35.20
C GLU A 7 -22.04 -32.67 -34.71
N THR A 8 -21.64 -32.88 -33.44
CA THR A 8 -20.86 -33.99 -32.85
C THR A 8 -19.45 -34.23 -33.41
N GLY A 9 -18.45 -34.19 -32.52
CA GLY A 9 -17.09 -34.70 -32.72
C GLY A 9 -16.34 -34.83 -31.39
N THR A 10 -16.28 -36.05 -30.87
CA THR A 10 -15.70 -36.49 -29.59
C THR A 10 -14.25 -36.97 -29.73
N ASN A 11 -13.46 -36.73 -28.68
CA ASN A 11 -12.31 -37.49 -28.14
C ASN A 11 -11.21 -38.08 -29.06
N HIS A 12 -9.96 -37.76 -28.74
CA HIS A 12 -8.89 -38.76 -28.70
C HIS A 12 -7.86 -38.48 -27.58
N VAL A 13 -7.43 -39.56 -26.95
CA VAL A 13 -6.48 -39.72 -25.83
C VAL A 13 -5.24 -40.42 -26.40
N ASP A 14 -4.04 -40.08 -25.94
CA ASP A 14 -2.90 -41.02 -25.80
C ASP A 14 -1.82 -40.34 -24.94
N GLU A 15 -1.54 -40.84 -23.73
CA GLU A 15 -0.61 -41.95 -23.39
C GLU A 15 0.87 -41.57 -23.54
N ARG A 16 1.55 -41.32 -22.40
CA ARG A 16 2.54 -42.19 -21.73
C ARG A 16 3.87 -42.35 -22.49
N SER A 17 4.98 -42.03 -21.81
CA SER A 17 6.13 -42.94 -21.60
C SER A 17 7.30 -42.18 -20.95
N ARG A 18 7.69 -42.60 -19.73
CA ARG A 18 8.97 -43.27 -19.35
C ARG A 18 10.07 -42.28 -18.94
N GLU A 19 10.47 -42.22 -17.67
CA GLU A 19 11.31 -43.17 -16.89
C GLU A 19 12.76 -43.26 -17.38
N ASP A 20 13.70 -42.94 -16.48
CA ASP A 20 15.04 -43.53 -16.22
C ASP A 20 15.83 -42.50 -15.37
N ALA A 21 16.12 -42.63 -14.08
CA ALA A 21 16.66 -43.68 -13.20
C ALA A 21 18.18 -43.95 -13.33
N ALA A 22 18.80 -44.06 -12.14
CA ALA A 22 20.14 -44.59 -11.76
C ALA A 22 21.37 -43.66 -11.96
N GLU A 23 22.06 -43.22 -10.89
CA GLU A 23 22.93 -43.92 -9.90
C GLU A 23 24.35 -44.23 -10.41
N THR A 24 25.35 -43.95 -9.54
CA THR A 24 26.61 -44.70 -9.22
C THR A 24 27.68 -43.68 -8.77
N GLN A 25 27.99 -43.48 -7.48
CA GLN A 25 28.83 -44.25 -6.52
C GLN A 25 30.37 -44.18 -6.70
N GLY A 26 31.06 -44.03 -5.55
CA GLY A 26 32.50 -44.25 -5.30
C GLY A 26 33.25 -42.95 -4.93
N GLY A 27 33.90 -42.77 -3.78
CA GLY A 27 34.36 -43.67 -2.71
C GLY A 27 35.70 -43.10 -2.18
N GLU A 28 35.77 -42.81 -0.86
CA GLU A 28 36.84 -43.04 0.15
C GLU A 28 38.34 -42.92 -0.26
N GLU A 29 39.35 -42.52 0.52
CA GLU A 29 39.61 -42.07 1.90
C GLU A 29 41.14 -41.75 1.97
N GLN A 30 41.56 -40.91 2.94
CA GLN A 30 42.83 -40.93 3.74
C GLN A 30 43.20 -39.50 4.15
N GLU A 31 42.94 -39.11 5.41
CA GLU A 31 43.75 -39.32 6.63
C GLU A 31 44.97 -38.39 6.73
N GLY A 32 44.99 -37.57 7.78
CA GLY A 32 46.24 -36.96 8.26
C GLY A 32 46.10 -35.67 9.08
N GLN A 33 46.06 -35.87 10.40
CA GLN A 33 46.64 -35.01 11.45
C GLN A 33 45.76 -33.97 12.17
N ALA A 34 45.59 -34.26 13.46
CA ALA A 34 45.08 -33.42 14.53
C ALA A 34 46.19 -32.55 15.16
N GLU A 35 45.76 -31.69 16.09
CA GLU A 35 46.51 -30.74 16.94
C GLU A 35 46.75 -29.38 16.24
N GLU A 36 46.34 -28.21 16.74
CA GLU A 36 46.10 -27.70 18.09
C GLU A 36 45.00 -26.61 18.07
N ARG A 37 44.19 -26.51 19.14
CA ARG A 37 43.41 -25.30 19.43
C ARG A 37 44.31 -24.26 20.09
N PRO A 38 44.12 -22.98 19.78
CA PRO A 38 43.90 -22.03 20.85
C PRO A 38 42.53 -21.36 20.71
N ILE A 39 41.78 -21.41 21.80
CA ILE A 39 40.61 -20.58 22.06
C ILE A 39 41.08 -19.13 21.99
N ASN A 40 40.70 -18.40 20.95
CA ASN A 40 40.78 -16.95 20.96
C ASN A 40 39.37 -16.38 21.10
N MET A 41 39.03 -16.01 22.33
CA MET A 41 37.90 -15.13 22.60
C MET A 41 38.23 -13.76 22.01
N SER A 42 37.72 -13.48 20.83
CA SER A 42 37.35 -12.11 20.49
C SER A 42 35.84 -12.10 20.35
N ALA A 43 35.20 -11.71 21.45
CA ALA A 43 33.88 -11.11 21.40
C ALA A 43 34.00 -9.84 20.56
N GLY A 44 33.94 -9.99 19.25
CA GLY A 44 33.57 -8.92 18.35
C GLY A 44 32.12 -8.63 18.64
N THR A 45 31.90 -7.65 19.51
CA THR A 45 30.66 -6.88 19.61
C THR A 45 30.22 -6.55 18.19
N VAL A 46 29.26 -7.31 17.66
CA VAL A 46 28.45 -6.85 16.54
C VAL A 46 27.59 -5.74 17.13
N THR A 47 28.13 -4.52 17.12
CA THR A 47 27.31 -3.33 17.29
C THR A 47 26.24 -3.39 16.20
N PRO A 48 24.93 -3.39 16.53
CA PRO A 48 23.92 -3.07 15.54
C PRO A 48 23.89 -1.54 15.41
N GLU A 49 25.04 -0.92 15.16
CA GLU A 49 25.06 0.33 14.44
C GLU A 49 24.94 -0.07 12.98
N ALA A 50 23.70 -0.30 12.53
CA ALA A 50 23.39 -0.23 11.11
C ALA A 50 23.75 1.20 10.69
N ALA A 51 25.02 1.39 10.33
CA ALA A 51 25.56 2.66 9.89
C ALA A 51 24.62 3.17 8.81
N PHE A 52 24.08 4.38 9.03
CA PHE A 52 23.28 5.11 8.06
C PHE A 52 24.16 5.30 6.80
N ARG A 53 24.14 4.31 5.92
CA ARG A 53 24.89 4.35 4.67
C ARG A 53 23.95 4.97 3.65
N PRO A 54 24.39 6.01 2.91
CA PRO A 54 23.62 6.51 1.79
C PRO A 54 23.28 5.37 0.84
N LEU A 55 22.02 5.26 0.45
CA LEU A 55 21.58 4.24 -0.48
C LEU A 55 22.38 4.30 -1.79
N THR A 56 22.83 3.12 -2.24
CA THR A 56 23.45 2.99 -3.54
C THR A 56 22.48 3.44 -4.64
N ARG A 57 23.01 3.81 -5.81
CA ARG A 57 22.17 4.19 -6.96
C ARG A 57 21.18 3.09 -7.35
N MET A 58 21.58 1.82 -7.20
CA MET A 58 20.75 0.67 -7.53
C MET A 58 19.63 0.46 -6.51
N GLU A 59 19.93 0.59 -5.21
CA GLU A 59 18.91 0.53 -4.14
C GLU A 59 17.89 1.66 -4.31
N ARG A 60 18.33 2.91 -4.55
CA ARG A 60 17.42 4.03 -4.84
C ARG A 60 16.54 3.77 -6.05
N ARG A 61 17.08 3.19 -7.12
CA ARG A 61 16.29 2.86 -8.31
C ARG A 61 15.24 1.77 -8.00
N ASN A 62 15.62 0.75 -7.25
CA ASN A 62 14.69 -0.32 -6.89
C ASN A 62 13.58 0.19 -5.95
N LEU A 63 13.92 1.01 -4.95
CA LEU A 63 12.95 1.68 -4.09
C LEU A 63 12.02 2.60 -4.90
N TRP A 64 12.57 3.36 -5.84
CA TRP A 64 11.79 4.17 -6.75
C TRP A 64 10.81 3.33 -7.57
N ILE A 65 11.25 2.21 -8.16
CA ILE A 65 10.36 1.34 -8.94
C ILE A 65 9.27 0.72 -8.04
N THR A 66 9.64 0.19 -6.87
CA THR A 66 8.73 -0.57 -6.00
C THR A 66 7.74 0.33 -5.26
N GLU A 67 8.16 1.51 -4.79
CA GLU A 67 7.29 2.39 -4.01
C GLU A 67 6.68 3.54 -4.83
N TYR A 68 7.35 4.01 -5.88
CA TYR A 68 6.96 5.21 -6.63
C TYR A 68 6.51 4.92 -8.07
N GLY A 69 6.94 3.80 -8.66
CA GLY A 69 6.61 3.46 -10.05
C GLY A 69 5.13 3.22 -10.29
N GLU A 70 4.39 2.80 -9.27
CA GLU A 70 2.94 2.54 -9.32
C GLU A 70 2.09 3.75 -8.94
N GLN A 71 2.70 4.87 -8.55
CA GLN A 71 1.96 6.05 -8.08
C GLN A 71 1.78 7.10 -9.17
N ASP A 72 0.58 7.65 -9.27
CA ASP A 72 0.33 8.81 -10.12
C ASP A 72 0.96 10.07 -9.51
N PHE A 73 1.99 10.61 -10.16
CA PHE A 73 2.71 11.79 -9.69
C PHE A 73 1.82 13.04 -9.64
N ALA A 74 0.89 13.21 -10.58
CA ALA A 74 0.00 14.36 -10.59
C ALA A 74 -0.97 14.31 -9.41
N LEU A 75 -1.51 13.13 -9.10
CA LEU A 75 -2.35 12.93 -7.92
C LEU A 75 -1.59 13.17 -6.61
N GLN A 76 -0.34 12.70 -6.51
CA GLN A 76 0.53 13.00 -5.37
C GLN A 76 0.74 14.51 -5.17
N MET A 77 0.91 15.27 -6.25
CA MET A 77 1.04 16.73 -6.18
C MET A 77 -0.22 17.39 -5.63
N TRP A 78 -1.41 16.95 -6.06
CA TRP A 78 -2.67 17.46 -5.51
C TRP A 78 -2.84 17.12 -4.03
N THR A 79 -2.56 15.87 -3.64
CA THR A 79 -2.61 15.47 -2.23
C THR A 79 -1.65 16.30 -1.39
N ARG A 80 -0.42 16.52 -1.87
CA ARG A 80 0.55 17.36 -1.16
C ARG A 80 0.07 18.80 -0.98
N LEU A 81 -0.53 19.41 -2.01
CA LEU A 81 -1.08 20.76 -1.90
C LEU A 81 -2.20 20.83 -0.85
N VAL A 82 -3.09 19.85 -0.84
CA VAL A 82 -4.16 19.72 0.15
C VAL A 82 -3.60 19.59 1.57
N GLU A 83 -2.59 18.75 1.79
CA GLU A 83 -1.97 18.57 3.11
C GLU A 83 -1.22 19.82 3.59
N GLN A 84 -0.50 20.51 2.71
CA GLN A 84 0.35 21.66 3.09
C GLN A 84 -0.43 22.96 3.28
N GLN A 85 -1.47 23.17 2.47
CA GLN A 85 -2.23 24.43 2.43
C GLN A 85 -3.64 24.30 3.00
N ASP A 86 -4.02 23.11 3.47
CA ASP A 86 -5.35 22.79 3.98
C ASP A 86 -6.47 23.16 2.97
N LEU A 87 -6.19 22.88 1.69
CA LEU A 87 -7.12 23.13 0.60
C LEU A 87 -8.24 22.09 0.56
N GLU A 88 -9.36 22.51 -0.02
CA GLU A 88 -10.49 21.65 -0.31
C GLU A 88 -10.70 21.61 -1.82
N ILE A 89 -10.56 20.42 -2.41
CA ILE A 89 -10.57 20.27 -3.87
C ILE A 89 -11.63 19.27 -4.26
N GLU A 90 -12.65 19.71 -4.98
CA GLU A 90 -13.65 18.81 -5.57
C GLU A 90 -12.97 17.87 -6.57
N MET A 91 -13.19 16.57 -6.42
CA MET A 91 -12.59 15.54 -7.26
C MET A 91 -13.54 14.37 -7.51
N MET A 92 -13.36 13.76 -8.67
CA MET A 92 -13.83 12.41 -8.98
C MET A 92 -12.63 11.48 -9.09
N LEU A 93 -12.65 10.35 -8.40
CA LEU A 93 -11.71 9.25 -8.54
C LEU A 93 -12.39 8.06 -9.21
N GLN A 94 -11.68 7.39 -10.11
CA GLN A 94 -12.04 6.08 -10.61
C GLN A 94 -11.18 5.03 -9.90
N MET A 95 -11.80 4.08 -9.20
CA MET A 95 -11.11 3.06 -8.42
C MET A 95 -11.85 1.74 -8.47
N HIS A 96 -11.23 0.66 -8.97
CA HIS A 96 -11.84 -0.67 -8.99
C HIS A 96 -13.21 -0.71 -9.67
N GLY A 97 -13.40 0.09 -10.72
CA GLY A 97 -14.69 0.25 -11.41
C GLY A 97 -15.75 1.07 -10.67
N LEU A 98 -15.40 1.67 -9.52
CA LEU A 98 -16.21 2.64 -8.79
C LEU A 98 -15.89 4.07 -9.25
N LEU A 99 -16.89 4.94 -9.25
CA LEU A 99 -16.69 6.39 -9.33
C LEU A 99 -16.94 7.01 -7.96
N ILE A 100 -15.95 7.70 -7.43
CA ILE A 100 -15.97 8.30 -6.10
C ILE A 100 -15.88 9.81 -6.26
N PHE A 101 -16.98 10.51 -6.02
CA PHE A 101 -17.04 11.96 -6.05
C PHE A 101 -16.97 12.50 -4.63
N GLY A 102 -16.33 13.64 -4.43
CA GLY A 102 -16.33 14.34 -3.14
C GLY A 102 -15.29 15.45 -3.12
N VAL A 103 -15.00 15.95 -1.93
CA VAL A 103 -14.02 17.00 -1.72
C VAL A 103 -12.78 16.40 -1.06
N MET A 104 -11.64 16.41 -1.75
CA MET A 104 -10.35 16.03 -1.17
C MET A 104 -9.98 17.02 -0.05
N VAL A 105 -9.57 16.48 1.09
CA VAL A 105 -9.25 17.23 2.32
C VAL A 105 -7.98 16.71 2.96
N SER A 106 -7.36 17.52 3.82
CA SER A 106 -6.16 17.14 4.57
C SER A 106 -6.41 15.98 5.53
N THR A 107 -5.36 15.22 5.83
CA THR A 107 -5.37 14.16 6.83
C THR A 107 -5.78 14.71 8.20
N LEU A 108 -5.40 15.96 8.50
CA LEU A 108 -5.82 16.66 9.71
C LEU A 108 -7.34 16.81 9.79
N ARG A 109 -8.01 17.28 8.72
CA ARG A 109 -9.48 17.42 8.70
C ARG A 109 -10.17 16.06 8.83
N TYR A 110 -9.68 15.06 8.12
CA TYR A 110 -10.18 13.68 8.22
C TYR A 110 -10.08 13.14 9.66
N ALA A 111 -8.91 13.29 10.29
CA ALA A 111 -8.68 12.83 11.65
C ALA A 111 -9.57 13.57 12.65
N GLN A 112 -9.68 14.90 12.53
CA GLN A 112 -10.49 15.72 13.42
C GLN A 112 -11.96 15.30 13.41
N PHE A 113 -12.54 15.05 12.23
CA PHE A 113 -13.92 14.58 12.13
C PHE A 113 -14.17 13.30 12.95
N TYR A 114 -13.30 12.30 12.81
CA TYR A 114 -13.47 11.05 13.55
C TYR A 114 -13.14 11.17 15.03
N ILE A 115 -12.23 12.07 15.41
CA ILE A 115 -12.01 12.39 16.83
C ILE A 115 -13.31 12.94 17.40
N ASP A 116 -13.87 13.99 16.82
CA ASP A 116 -15.08 14.66 17.32
C ASP A 116 -16.28 13.70 17.36
N LEU A 117 -16.44 12.87 16.33
CA LEU A 117 -17.49 11.85 16.29
C LEU A 117 -17.34 10.82 17.43
N ASN A 118 -16.13 10.31 17.67
CA ASN A 118 -15.93 9.29 18.71
C ASN A 118 -15.93 9.89 20.13
N GLU A 119 -15.53 11.15 20.27
CA GLU A 119 -15.72 11.93 21.50
C GLU A 119 -17.21 11.99 21.85
N GLU A 120 -18.06 12.38 20.89
CA GLU A 120 -19.51 12.45 21.10
C GLU A 120 -20.13 11.07 21.43
N LEU A 121 -19.71 10.02 20.73
CA LEU A 121 -20.30 8.69 20.87
C LEU A 121 -19.86 7.93 22.14
N HIS A 122 -18.61 8.07 22.55
CA HIS A 122 -18.01 7.19 23.56
C HIS A 122 -17.67 7.88 24.89
N ARG A 123 -17.46 9.20 24.92
CA ARG A 123 -16.89 9.88 26.10
C ARG A 123 -17.65 9.65 27.41
N GLU A 124 -18.98 9.58 27.34
CA GLU A 124 -19.83 9.40 28.54
C GLU A 124 -19.82 7.98 29.09
N HIS A 125 -19.77 6.96 28.22
CA HIS A 125 -19.98 5.55 28.61
C HIS A 125 -18.68 4.74 28.60
N GLU A 126 -17.73 5.10 27.72
CA GLU A 126 -16.49 4.37 27.47
C GLU A 126 -15.32 5.36 27.22
N PRO A 127 -14.88 6.10 28.25
CA PRO A 127 -13.86 7.14 28.10
C PRO A 127 -12.51 6.60 27.60
N ASP A 128 -12.13 5.39 28.01
CA ASP A 128 -10.89 4.74 27.57
C ASP A 128 -10.94 4.44 26.05
N THR A 129 -12.11 4.07 25.51
CA THR A 129 -12.32 3.88 24.07
C THR A 129 -12.19 5.20 23.32
N ALA A 130 -12.78 6.29 23.85
CA ALA A 130 -12.67 7.61 23.25
C ALA A 130 -11.21 8.09 23.19
N ASP A 131 -10.45 7.90 24.28
CA ASP A 131 -9.02 8.25 24.33
C ASP A 131 -8.17 7.41 23.37
N ALA A 132 -8.39 6.10 23.32
CA ALA A 132 -7.67 5.23 22.40
C ALA A 132 -7.91 5.58 20.93
N LEU A 133 -9.16 5.90 20.56
CA LEU A 133 -9.51 6.33 19.21
C LEU A 133 -8.93 7.71 18.89
N ARG A 134 -8.97 8.64 19.84
CA ARG A 134 -8.35 9.96 19.72
C ARG A 134 -6.85 9.84 19.42
N ASP A 135 -6.14 9.05 20.21
CA ASP A 135 -4.69 8.83 20.03
C ASP A 135 -4.39 8.18 18.68
N TYR A 136 -5.20 7.21 18.26
CA TYR A 136 -5.07 6.58 16.94
C TYR A 136 -5.20 7.59 15.80
N TYR A 137 -6.23 8.45 15.81
CA TYR A 137 -6.44 9.42 14.74
C TYR A 137 -5.40 10.54 14.76
N ILE A 138 -4.95 10.99 15.93
CA ILE A 138 -3.84 11.95 16.06
C ILE A 138 -2.57 11.38 15.41
N ALA A 139 -2.28 10.09 15.63
CA ALA A 139 -1.10 9.43 15.07
C ALA A 139 -1.12 9.32 13.53
N LEU A 140 -2.27 9.51 12.87
CA LEU A 140 -2.34 9.55 11.41
C LEU A 140 -1.85 10.88 10.82
N VAL A 141 -1.88 11.97 11.59
CA VAL A 141 -1.55 13.31 11.11
C VAL A 141 -0.03 13.48 11.05
N PRO A 142 0.57 13.72 9.87
CA PRO A 142 2.00 13.97 9.77
C PRO A 142 2.41 15.23 10.55
N PRO A 143 3.58 15.23 11.23
CA PRO A 143 4.14 16.43 11.84
C PRO A 143 4.33 17.55 10.80
N ARG A 144 4.09 18.81 11.20
CA ARG A 144 4.21 19.98 10.30
C ARG A 144 5.64 20.23 9.81
N ASP A 145 6.62 19.78 10.59
CA ASP A 145 8.05 19.87 10.34
C ASP A 145 8.63 18.58 9.74
N ALA A 146 7.77 17.62 9.34
CA ALA A 146 8.21 16.41 8.70
C ALA A 146 8.99 16.74 7.41
N PRO A 147 10.15 16.12 7.18
CA PRO A 147 10.97 16.44 6.02
C PRO A 147 10.24 16.01 4.74
N GLU A 148 10.29 16.88 3.72
CA GLU A 148 9.71 16.60 2.40
C GLU A 148 10.44 15.47 1.66
N ILE A 149 11.69 15.21 2.06
CA ILE A 149 12.52 14.12 1.58
C ILE A 149 12.75 13.16 2.75
N GLY A 150 12.30 11.92 2.57
CA GLY A 150 12.52 10.86 3.55
C GLY A 150 14.00 10.52 3.74
N PRO A 151 14.34 9.71 4.77
CA PRO A 151 15.72 9.32 5.07
C PRO A 151 16.43 8.62 3.91
N GLU A 152 15.67 8.08 2.97
CA GLU A 152 16.15 7.40 1.77
C GLU A 152 16.53 8.36 0.61
N GLY A 153 16.36 9.67 0.81
CA GLY A 153 16.62 10.67 -0.23
C GLY A 153 15.54 10.70 -1.32
N LEU A 154 14.34 10.20 -1.02
CA LEU A 154 13.18 10.17 -1.90
C LEU A 154 12.06 11.06 -1.34
N PRO A 155 11.21 11.69 -2.18
CA PRO A 155 10.10 12.51 -1.71
C PRO A 155 9.14 11.73 -0.83
N THR A 156 8.68 12.29 0.28
CA THR A 156 7.63 11.67 1.08
C THR A 156 6.35 11.60 0.26
N VAL A 157 5.81 10.38 0.07
CA VAL A 157 4.58 10.13 -0.68
C VAL A 157 3.40 9.87 0.23
N SER A 158 2.25 10.40 -0.16
CA SER A 158 1.00 10.08 0.52
C SER A 158 0.57 8.67 0.13
N ARG A 159 0.17 7.87 1.13
CA ARG A 159 -0.35 6.50 0.89
C ARG A 159 -1.86 6.49 0.69
N TYR A 160 -2.54 7.48 1.26
CA TYR A 160 -4.00 7.56 1.30
C TYR A 160 -4.48 8.92 0.81
N ILE A 161 -5.67 8.93 0.21
CA ILE A 161 -6.49 10.11 -0.04
C ILE A 161 -7.63 10.11 0.97
N HIS A 162 -7.96 11.30 1.46
CA HIS A 162 -9.11 11.54 2.30
C HIS A 162 -10.08 12.47 1.58
N MET A 163 -11.36 12.13 1.59
CA MET A 163 -12.42 12.93 0.98
C MET A 163 -13.58 13.11 1.94
N ARG A 164 -14.26 14.25 1.87
CA ARG A 164 -15.54 14.52 2.53
C ARG A 164 -16.69 14.66 1.52
N ASP A 165 -17.92 14.55 2.02
CA ASP A 165 -19.17 14.63 1.23
C ASP A 165 -19.18 13.66 0.05
N VAL A 166 -18.80 12.42 0.35
CA VAL A 166 -18.44 11.45 -0.68
C VAL A 166 -19.68 10.76 -1.21
N THR A 167 -19.80 10.72 -2.53
CA THR A 167 -20.76 9.93 -3.28
C THR A 167 -20.02 8.83 -4.04
N ILE A 168 -20.29 7.58 -3.70
CA ILE A 168 -19.73 6.41 -4.39
C ILE A 168 -20.80 5.87 -5.33
N MET A 169 -20.45 5.72 -6.61
CA MET A 169 -21.32 5.17 -7.65
C MET A 169 -20.72 3.88 -8.23
N SER A 170 -21.55 2.84 -8.32
CA SER A 170 -21.17 1.54 -8.90
C SER A 170 -22.38 0.82 -9.47
N ALA A 171 -22.34 0.48 -10.77
CA ALA A 171 -23.35 -0.37 -11.43
C ALA A 171 -24.82 -0.05 -11.03
N GLY A 172 -25.18 1.24 -11.01
CA GLY A 172 -26.53 1.69 -10.66
C GLY A 172 -26.81 1.93 -9.17
N HIS A 173 -25.88 1.59 -8.27
CA HIS A 173 -25.95 1.89 -6.85
C HIS A 173 -25.24 3.21 -6.54
N LYS A 174 -25.83 3.99 -5.63
CA LYS A 174 -25.29 5.27 -5.14
C LYS A 174 -25.30 5.24 -3.61
N ILE A 175 -24.12 5.42 -3.01
CA ILE A 175 -23.94 5.49 -1.55
C ILE A 175 -23.36 6.86 -1.21
N LYS A 176 -23.88 7.50 -0.16
CA LYS A 176 -23.32 8.73 0.39
C LYS A 176 -22.70 8.45 1.75
N VAL A 177 -21.48 8.93 1.97
CA VAL A 177 -20.76 8.84 3.25
C VAL A 177 -20.13 10.20 3.57
N PRO A 178 -20.08 10.59 4.87
CA PRO A 178 -19.58 11.91 5.25
C PRO A 178 -18.08 12.04 4.97
N TYR A 179 -17.32 10.98 5.23
CA TYR A 179 -15.89 10.88 4.96
C TYR A 179 -15.54 9.53 4.35
N TRP A 180 -14.51 9.52 3.52
CA TRP A 180 -13.96 8.33 2.89
C TRP A 180 -12.43 8.41 2.84
N ARG A 181 -11.79 7.24 3.01
CA ARG A 181 -10.35 7.06 2.93
C ARG A 181 -10.04 5.96 1.92
N GLY A 182 -9.19 6.24 0.95
CA GLY A 182 -8.75 5.26 -0.05
C GLY A 182 -7.25 5.30 -0.29
N LYS A 183 -6.70 4.23 -0.88
CA LYS A 183 -5.27 4.14 -1.19
C LYS A 183 -4.98 4.82 -2.53
N ILE A 184 -3.95 5.67 -2.56
CA ILE A 184 -3.59 6.41 -3.78
C ILE A 184 -3.20 5.48 -4.92
N ARG A 185 -2.44 4.43 -4.62
CA ARG A 185 -1.99 3.42 -5.61
C ARG A 185 -3.12 2.63 -6.28
N GLU A 186 -4.34 2.73 -5.77
CA GLU A 186 -5.51 2.02 -6.29
C GLU A 186 -6.42 2.94 -7.14
N VAL A 187 -5.97 4.18 -7.41
CA VAL A 187 -6.65 5.13 -8.29
C VAL A 187 -6.26 4.88 -9.73
N ASP A 188 -7.24 4.47 -10.53
CA ASP A 188 -7.08 4.21 -11.96
C ASP A 188 -7.05 5.52 -12.76
N ALA A 189 -7.86 6.51 -12.35
CA ALA A 189 -7.93 7.84 -12.96
C ALA A 189 -8.55 8.86 -11.99
N PHE A 190 -8.33 10.15 -12.23
CA PHE A 190 -8.98 11.23 -11.47
C PHE A 190 -9.33 12.44 -12.33
N VAL A 191 -10.30 13.22 -11.88
CA VAL A 191 -10.71 14.51 -12.45
C VAL A 191 -10.85 15.53 -11.34
N VAL A 192 -10.29 16.72 -11.54
CA VAL A 192 -10.41 17.88 -10.63
C VAL A 192 -11.61 18.74 -11.06
N GLY A 193 -12.39 19.21 -10.09
CA GLY A 193 -13.60 20.03 -10.31
C GLY A 193 -14.82 19.23 -10.77
N ALA A 194 -14.78 17.89 -10.65
CA ALA A 194 -15.92 17.03 -10.98
C ALA A 194 -16.83 16.88 -9.77
N THR A 195 -18.13 17.15 -9.96
CA THR A 195 -19.18 16.91 -8.97
C THR A 195 -20.08 15.79 -9.44
N ALA A 196 -20.61 15.00 -8.48
CA ALA A 196 -21.71 14.11 -8.79
C ALA A 196 -22.92 15.01 -9.07
N ALA A 197 -23.25 15.23 -10.34
CA ALA A 197 -24.44 15.98 -10.73
C ALA A 197 -25.66 15.55 -9.88
N GLU A 198 -26.49 16.53 -9.48
CA GLU A 198 -27.71 16.28 -8.71
C GLU A 198 -28.70 15.38 -9.47
#